data_AF-A0A269PHC4-F1
#
_entry.id   AF-A0A269PHC4-F1
#
_cell.length_a   1.000
_cell.length_b   1.000
_cell.length_c   1.000
_cell.angle_alpha   90.00
_cell.angle_beta   90.00
_cell.angle_gamma   90.00
#
_symmetry.space_group_name_H-M   'P 1'
#
loop_
_entity.id
_entity.type
_entity.pdbx_description
1 polymer ?
#
loop_
_entity_poly.entity_id
_entity_poly.type
_entity_poly.pdbx_seq_one_letter_code
_entity_poly.pdbx_strand_id
1 'polypeptide(L)'
;MKIRGYLSVAVLTAFLLPSVLFAADVVPYSVQSIKSKSSGYVELVGPGKIQVNGEILPYDGTKYIRVANIGTLSGVEGITKGCMLAYSSEGYTENISVTQQSCNQVLSVIESAK
;
A
#
# COMPACT_ATOMS: atom_id res chain seq x y z
N MET A 1 -59.57 51.64 7.23
CA MET A 1 -59.60 50.16 7.17
C MET A 1 -58.87 49.74 5.90
N LYS A 2 -57.66 49.16 6.02
CA LYS A 2 -56.81 48.79 4.88
C LYS A 2 -56.20 47.41 5.20
N ILE A 3 -56.71 46.37 4.54
CA ILE A 3 -56.29 44.97 4.72
C ILE A 3 -55.22 44.67 3.67
N ARG A 4 -53.99 44.45 4.11
CA ARG A 4 -52.86 43.88 3.36
C ARG A 4 -51.91 43.32 4.41
N GLY A 5 -51.35 42.13 4.34
CA GLY A 5 -51.44 41.02 3.41
C GLY A 5 -50.71 39.86 4.09
N TYR A 6 -51.17 38.64 3.87
CA TYR A 6 -50.47 37.45 4.32
C TYR A 6 -49.21 37.25 3.48
N LEU A 7 -48.06 37.10 4.11
CA LEU A 7 -46.95 36.37 3.51
C LEU A 7 -46.26 35.54 4.59
N SER A 8 -46.66 34.27 4.63
CA SER A 8 -46.02 33.21 5.39
C SER A 8 -44.59 33.03 4.92
N VAL A 9 -43.63 33.04 5.85
CA VAL A 9 -42.30 32.48 5.62
C VAL A 9 -41.99 31.56 6.79
N ALA A 10 -42.44 30.31 6.67
CA ALA A 10 -41.99 29.23 7.53
C ALA A 10 -40.60 28.80 7.04
N VAL A 11 -39.55 29.27 7.72
CA VAL A 11 -38.17 28.85 7.46
C VAL A 11 -37.98 27.46 8.06
N LEU A 12 -38.11 26.44 7.21
CA LEU A 12 -37.82 25.06 7.55
C LEU A 12 -36.31 24.85 7.41
N THR A 13 -35.54 25.14 8.46
CA THR A 13 -34.10 24.78 8.49
C THR A 13 -33.97 23.28 8.70
N ALA A 14 -33.64 22.57 7.63
CA ALA A 14 -33.36 21.14 7.64
C ALA A 14 -32.16 20.83 8.55
N PHE A 15 -32.40 19.96 9.53
CA PHE A 15 -31.40 19.34 10.38
C PHE A 15 -30.59 18.33 9.54
N LEU A 16 -29.45 18.76 9.00
CA LEU A 16 -28.50 17.86 8.32
C LEU A 16 -27.60 17.21 9.39
N LEU A 17 -27.97 16.00 9.79
CA LEU A 17 -27.12 15.12 10.61
C LEU A 17 -25.90 14.64 9.80
N PRO A 18 -24.78 14.35 10.49
CA PRO A 18 -23.44 14.35 9.92
C PRO A 18 -23.21 13.13 9.04
N SER A 19 -22.77 13.35 7.82
CA SER A 19 -22.11 12.32 7.04
C SER A 19 -20.79 11.98 7.72
N VAL A 20 -20.80 10.92 8.53
CA VAL A 20 -19.60 10.23 9.01
C VAL A 20 -18.93 9.63 7.78
N LEU A 21 -18.07 10.43 7.14
CA LEU A 21 -17.12 9.94 6.16
C LEU A 21 -16.18 9.01 6.94
N PHE A 22 -16.41 7.70 6.82
CA PHE A 22 -15.36 6.74 7.10
C PHE A 22 -14.20 7.09 6.19
N ALA A 23 -13.16 7.70 6.75
CA ALA A 23 -11.85 7.72 6.14
C ALA A 23 -11.53 6.23 5.92
N ALA A 24 -11.61 5.77 4.67
CA ALA A 24 -11.07 4.48 4.30
C ALA A 24 -9.61 4.54 4.74
N ASP A 25 -9.31 3.82 5.83
CA ASP A 25 -8.05 3.89 6.52
C ASP A 25 -6.92 3.89 5.49
N VAL A 26 -6.19 5.00 5.43
CA VAL A 26 -4.90 5.06 4.76
C VAL A 26 -3.96 4.28 5.68
N VAL A 27 -4.16 2.97 5.80
CA VAL A 27 -3.18 2.11 6.45
C VAL A 27 -1.94 2.22 5.58
N PRO A 28 -0.82 2.74 6.10
CA PRO A 28 0.40 2.82 5.33
C PRO A 28 0.88 1.40 5.07
N TYR A 29 0.59 0.87 3.88
CA TYR A 29 1.05 -0.44 3.42
C TYR A 29 2.57 -0.57 3.63
N SER A 30 2.94 -1.41 4.60
CA SER A 30 4.30 -1.59 5.08
C SER A 30 4.55 -3.07 5.33
N VAL A 31 5.44 -3.65 4.50
CA VAL A 31 5.84 -5.05 4.64
C VAL A 31 6.40 -5.25 6.04
N GLN A 32 5.82 -6.15 6.81
CA GLN A 32 6.18 -6.36 8.21
C GLN A 32 7.46 -7.17 8.33
N SER A 33 7.61 -8.22 7.50
CA SER A 33 8.82 -9.04 7.48
C SER A 33 9.07 -9.71 6.14
N ILE A 34 10.34 -10.06 5.91
CA ILE A 34 10.80 -10.83 4.77
C ILE A 34 11.50 -12.09 5.30
N LYS A 35 11.17 -13.25 4.74
CA LYS A 35 11.75 -14.54 5.16
C LYS A 35 12.13 -15.38 3.93
N SER A 36 13.16 -16.21 4.08
CA SER A 36 13.46 -17.26 3.11
C SER A 36 12.45 -18.39 3.30
N LYS A 37 11.83 -18.85 2.22
CA LYS A 37 10.87 -19.95 2.24
C LYS A 37 11.21 -20.94 1.15
N SER A 38 11.70 -22.12 1.53
CA SER A 38 12.20 -23.15 0.61
C SER A 38 13.34 -22.65 -0.30
N SER A 39 14.08 -23.56 -0.94
CA SER A 39 15.10 -23.19 -1.91
C SER A 39 14.43 -22.52 -3.11
N GLY A 40 14.58 -21.20 -3.25
CA GLY A 40 14.15 -20.44 -4.41
C GLY A 40 13.01 -19.45 -4.20
N TYR A 41 12.50 -19.24 -2.98
CA TYR A 41 11.48 -18.22 -2.72
C TYR A 41 11.76 -17.32 -1.52
N VAL A 42 11.32 -16.07 -1.66
CA VAL A 42 11.20 -15.08 -0.60
C VAL A 42 9.72 -14.90 -0.25
N GLU A 43 9.42 -14.91 1.04
CA GLU A 43 8.11 -14.67 1.61
C GLU A 43 8.05 -13.25 2.18
N LEU A 44 7.14 -12.42 1.67
CA LEU A 44 6.79 -11.11 2.21
C LEU A 44 5.53 -11.25 3.06
N VAL A 45 5.58 -10.78 4.30
CA VAL A 45 4.47 -10.89 5.26
C VAL A 45 3.93 -9.50 5.60
N GLY A 46 2.61 -9.34 5.51
CA GLY A 46 1.89 -8.13 5.89
C GLY A 46 1.58 -7.22 4.70
N PRO A 47 0.84 -6.13 4.92
CA PRO A 47 0.35 -5.29 3.85
C PRO A 47 1.49 -4.58 3.12
N GLY A 48 1.43 -4.45 1.80
CA GLY A 48 2.47 -3.77 1.01
C GLY A 48 1.94 -3.21 -0.31
N LYS A 49 2.83 -2.64 -1.11
CA LYS A 49 2.52 -2.09 -2.43
C LYS A 49 3.42 -2.70 -3.49
N ILE A 50 2.83 -2.90 -4.65
CA ILE A 50 3.51 -3.38 -5.85
C ILE A 50 3.18 -2.48 -7.03
N GLN A 51 4.18 -2.12 -7.82
CA GLN A 51 3.95 -1.38 -9.06
C GLN A 51 3.95 -2.35 -10.23
N VAL A 52 2.83 -2.47 -10.94
CA VAL A 52 2.65 -3.30 -12.13
C VAL A 52 2.23 -2.41 -13.29
N ASN A 53 3.01 -2.36 -14.37
CA ASN A 53 2.70 -1.53 -15.54
C ASN A 53 2.44 -0.03 -15.20
N GLY A 54 3.14 0.50 -14.19
CA GLY A 54 2.97 1.88 -13.72
C GLY A 54 1.86 2.09 -12.70
N GLU A 55 0.94 1.12 -12.53
CA GLU A 55 -0.12 1.16 -11.53
C GLU A 55 0.37 0.62 -10.18
N ILE A 56 0.03 1.32 -9.09
CA ILE A 56 0.38 0.91 -7.72
C ILE A 56 -0.79 0.13 -7.12
N LEU A 57 -0.60 -1.17 -6.95
CA LEU A 57 -1.57 -2.09 -6.37
C LEU A 57 -1.19 -2.45 -4.94
N PRO A 58 -2.13 -2.43 -3.97
CA PRO A 58 -1.89 -2.95 -2.64
C PRO A 58 -1.97 -4.48 -2.60
N TYR A 59 -1.36 -5.09 -1.58
CA TYR A 59 -1.64 -6.45 -1.14
C TYR A 59 -1.73 -6.49 0.39
N ASP A 60 -2.60 -7.32 0.96
CA ASP A 60 -2.92 -7.27 2.40
C ASP A 60 -2.38 -8.45 3.23
N GLY A 61 -1.81 -9.45 2.57
CA GLY A 61 -1.43 -10.71 3.20
C GLY A 61 0.01 -11.13 2.92
N THR A 62 0.21 -12.41 2.61
CA THR A 62 1.52 -12.96 2.27
C THR A 62 1.72 -12.98 0.75
N LYS A 63 2.88 -12.55 0.29
CA LYS A 63 3.30 -12.64 -1.13
C LYS A 63 4.57 -13.47 -1.24
N TYR A 64 4.59 -14.43 -2.15
CA TYR A 64 5.77 -15.24 -2.45
C TYR A 64 6.40 -14.77 -3.77
N ILE A 65 7.72 -14.61 -3.76
CA ILE A 65 8.50 -14.16 -4.92
C ILE A 65 9.60 -15.15 -5.17
N ARG A 66 9.74 -15.58 -6.43
CA ARG A 66 10.83 -16.48 -6.82
C ARG A 66 12.15 -15.72 -6.82
N VAL A 67 13.18 -16.26 -6.19
CA VAL A 67 14.50 -15.62 -6.10
C VAL A 67 15.12 -15.40 -7.48
N ALA A 68 14.93 -16.35 -8.40
CA ALA A 68 15.42 -16.26 -9.78
C ALA A 68 14.86 -15.06 -10.56
N ASN A 69 13.77 -14.46 -10.08
CA ASN A 69 13.09 -13.35 -10.72
C ASN A 69 13.54 -11.99 -10.16
N ILE A 70 14.32 -11.96 -9.08
CA ILE A 70 14.79 -10.73 -8.45
C ILE A 70 16.04 -10.23 -9.18
N GLY A 71 15.94 -9.04 -9.79
CA GLY A 71 17.01 -8.45 -10.58
C GLY A 71 17.87 -7.47 -9.78
N THR A 72 17.25 -6.54 -9.06
CA THR A 72 17.96 -5.45 -8.36
C THR A 72 17.28 -5.02 -7.07
N LEU A 73 18.05 -4.34 -6.22
CA LEU A 73 17.62 -3.74 -4.95
C LEU A 73 18.06 -2.27 -4.91
N SER A 74 17.24 -1.40 -4.35
CA SER A 74 17.58 0.03 -4.19
C SER A 74 16.96 0.60 -2.91
N GLY A 75 17.64 1.55 -2.27
CA GLY A 75 17.08 2.25 -1.10
C GLY A 75 15.91 3.15 -1.50
N VAL A 76 14.96 3.34 -0.58
CA VAL A 76 13.84 4.29 -0.77
C VAL A 76 14.23 5.63 -0.15
N GLU A 77 14.30 6.68 -0.96
CA GLU A 77 14.67 8.02 -0.51
C GLU A 77 13.68 8.54 0.56
N GLY A 78 14.21 9.18 1.60
CA GLY A 78 13.42 9.75 2.68
C GLY A 78 12.83 8.74 3.69
N ILE A 79 13.00 7.42 3.49
CA ILE A 79 12.50 6.39 4.40
C ILE A 79 13.66 5.62 5.05
N THR A 80 13.87 5.87 6.34
CA THR A 80 14.80 5.09 7.16
C THR A 80 14.33 3.63 7.21
N LYS A 81 15.17 2.69 6.73
CA LYS A 81 14.84 1.26 6.55
C LYS A 81 13.84 0.97 5.41
N GLY A 82 13.81 1.83 4.38
CA GLY A 82 13.11 1.56 3.13
C GLY A 82 14.00 0.88 2.08
N CYS A 83 13.57 -0.26 1.54
CA CYS A 83 14.17 -0.90 0.37
C CYS A 83 13.13 -1.14 -0.72
N MET A 84 13.55 -1.09 -1.98
CA MET A 84 12.75 -1.42 -3.15
C MET A 84 13.36 -2.61 -3.87
N LEU A 85 12.54 -3.62 -4.12
CA LEU A 85 12.88 -4.83 -4.86
C LEU A 85 12.31 -4.74 -6.27
N ALA A 86 13.17 -4.86 -7.28
CA ALA A 86 12.72 -5.09 -8.65
C ALA A 86 12.73 -6.58 -8.94
N TYR A 87 11.58 -7.14 -9.28
CA TYR A 87 11.46 -8.53 -9.71
C TYR A 87 10.65 -8.63 -11.00
N SER A 88 10.85 -9.70 -11.77
CA SER A 88 10.13 -9.93 -13.02
C SER A 88 9.37 -11.25 -13.00
N SER A 89 8.07 -11.24 -13.33
CA SER A 89 7.27 -12.46 -13.45
C SER A 89 6.54 -12.47 -14.79
N GLU A 90 6.50 -13.62 -15.48
CA GLU A 90 5.78 -13.91 -16.74
C GLU A 90 5.43 -12.68 -17.62
N GLY A 91 6.44 -11.90 -18.02
CA GLY A 91 6.29 -10.78 -18.95
C GLY A 91 6.15 -9.38 -18.32
N TYR A 92 6.23 -9.26 -17.00
CA TYR A 92 6.11 -7.99 -16.27
C TYR A 92 7.34 -7.75 -15.38
N THR A 93 7.63 -6.48 -15.14
CA THR A 93 8.58 -6.02 -14.12
C THR A 93 7.79 -5.32 -13.03
N GLU A 94 8.08 -5.68 -11.79
CA GLU A 94 7.30 -5.32 -10.63
C GLU A 94 8.22 -4.76 -9.54
N ASN A 95 7.90 -3.56 -9.03
CA ASN A 95 8.64 -2.95 -7.93
C ASN A 95 7.87 -3.12 -6.62
N ILE A 96 8.52 -3.63 -5.57
CA ILE A 96 7.93 -3.77 -4.23
C ILE A 96 8.70 -2.92 -3.23
N SER A 97 7.99 -2.04 -2.52
CA SER A 97 8.55 -1.22 -1.44
C SER A 97 8.42 -1.93 -0.09
N VAL A 98 9.53 -2.01 0.64
CA VAL A 98 9.70 -2.67 1.93
C VAL A 98 10.18 -1.63 2.94
N THR A 99 9.31 -1.18 3.85
CA THR A 99 9.56 0.02 4.67
C THR A 99 10.08 -0.25 6.08
N GLN A 100 10.11 -1.50 6.53
CA GLN A 100 10.61 -1.86 7.86
C GLN A 100 11.95 -2.62 7.82
N GLN A 101 12.56 -2.76 6.64
CA GLN A 101 13.77 -3.57 6.41
C GLN A 101 14.74 -2.83 5.51
N SER A 102 16.00 -2.77 5.94
CA SER A 102 17.07 -2.22 5.11
C SER A 102 17.39 -3.13 3.93
N CYS A 103 17.95 -2.58 2.85
CA CYS A 103 18.35 -3.39 1.70
C CYS A 103 19.35 -4.49 2.03
N ASN A 104 20.22 -4.29 3.02
CA ASN A 104 21.15 -5.33 3.49
C ASN A 104 20.41 -6.51 4.14
N GLN A 105 19.33 -6.24 4.88
CA GLN A 105 18.48 -7.31 5.45
C GLN A 105 17.71 -8.05 4.36
N VAL A 106 17.21 -7.34 3.34
CA VAL A 106 16.53 -7.97 2.21
C VAL A 106 17.51 -8.85 1.41
N LEU A 107 18.71 -8.33 1.14
CA LEU A 107 19.76 -9.05 0.41
C LEU A 107 20.18 -10.34 1.11
N SER A 108 20.42 -10.30 2.44
CA SER A 108 20.81 -11.50 3.17
C SER A 108 19.75 -12.60 3.11
N VAL A 109 18.46 -12.23 3.11
CA VAL A 109 17.37 -13.19 2.93
C VAL A 109 17.37 -13.77 1.51
N ILE A 110 17.54 -12.94 0.49
CA ILE A 110 17.61 -13.39 -0.92
C ILE A 110 18.77 -14.37 -1.10
N GLU A 111 19.95 -14.05 -0.56
CA GLU A 111 21.13 -14.91 -0.64
C GLU A 111 20.93 -16.24 0.09
N SER A 112 20.28 -16.23 1.25
CA SER A 112 19.94 -17.46 2.00
C SER A 112 18.89 -18.35 1.31
N ALA A 113 18.17 -17.81 0.33
CA ALA A 113 17.11 -18.50 -0.38
C ALA A 113 17.57 -19.06 -1.74
N LYS A 114 18.81 -18.77 -2.19
CA LYS A 114 19.42 -19.34 -3.40
C LYS A 114 19.88 -20.78 -3.15
#